data_AF-K2E9I4-F1
#
_entry.id   AF-K2E9I4-F1
#
_cell.length_a   1.000
_cell.length_b   1.000
_cell.length_c   1.000
_cell.angle_alpha   90.00
_cell.angle_beta   90.00
_cell.angle_gamma   90.00
#
_symmetry.space_group_name_H-M   'P 1'
#
loop_
_entity.id
_entity.type
_entity.pdbx_description
1 polymer ?
#
loop_
_entity_poly.entity_id
_entity_poly.type
_entity_poly.pdbx_seq_one_letter_code
_entity_poly.pdbx_strand_id
1 'polypeptide(L)'
;MIKTGKHSDMRFVKNFRRYTATEFIINCKTFSDIEKEYGKKFTTTLLNEYKLLNIILETEYQLLSLIDCLYLNNFFKNENNYKDFLSNKRKKNRGVSLKSSKRTIIRYSKGNFRRLFSSFVTFHIAGLGLGDIKRIIDQYCNYFDNKQDILILIKELNESRIYLVHDLLTSRCNVPKKIKLGIETGRNLNQLIESLLIKYKYNDFLDGKTVPTPTTNKK
;
A
#
# COMPACT_ATOMS: atom_id res chain seq x y z
N MET A 1 30.38 -9.35 5.25
CA MET A 1 29.19 -10.25 5.28
C MET A 1 27.92 -9.44 5.49
N ILE A 2 27.14 -9.20 4.43
CA ILE A 2 25.86 -8.49 4.51
C ILE A 2 24.80 -9.51 4.92
N LYS A 3 24.39 -9.50 6.20
CA LYS A 3 23.23 -10.27 6.66
C LYS A 3 21.97 -9.71 6.00
N THR A 4 21.31 -10.60 5.29
CA THR A 4 20.15 -10.43 4.40
C THR A 4 18.97 -9.70 5.05
N GLY A 5 18.47 -8.67 4.37
CA GLY A 5 17.21 -7.97 4.69
C GLY A 5 15.94 -8.83 4.56
N LYS A 6 16.07 -10.13 4.23
CA LYS A 6 14.92 -11.06 4.16
C LYS A 6 14.27 -11.32 5.53
N HIS A 7 15.00 -11.16 6.64
CA HIS A 7 14.45 -11.46 7.98
C HIS A 7 13.63 -10.33 8.62
N SER A 8 13.83 -9.07 8.21
CA SER A 8 13.01 -7.95 8.69
C SER A 8 11.63 -7.94 8.06
N ASP A 9 11.54 -8.23 6.76
CA ASP A 9 10.27 -8.27 6.02
C ASP A 9 9.44 -9.49 6.45
N MET A 10 10.07 -10.64 6.73
CA MET A 10 9.34 -11.83 7.18
C MET A 10 8.85 -11.72 8.62
N ARG A 11 9.56 -11.00 9.51
CA ARG A 11 9.06 -10.65 10.86
C ARG A 11 7.96 -9.60 10.78
N PHE A 12 8.09 -8.63 9.87
CA PHE A 12 7.05 -7.63 9.66
C PHE A 12 5.78 -8.29 9.11
N VAL A 13 5.85 -9.11 8.06
CA VAL A 13 4.74 -9.91 7.52
C VAL A 13 4.17 -10.88 8.57
N LYS A 14 5.00 -11.54 9.40
CA LYS A 14 4.51 -12.39 10.51
C LYS A 14 3.77 -11.61 11.59
N ASN A 15 4.26 -10.44 11.97
CA ASN A 15 3.59 -9.58 12.93
C ASN A 15 2.33 -8.98 12.29
N PHE A 16 2.37 -8.65 10.99
CA PHE A 16 1.23 -8.21 10.21
C PHE A 16 0.15 -9.28 10.19
N ARG A 17 0.47 -10.54 9.85
CA ARG A 17 -0.42 -11.72 9.95
C ARG A 17 -0.99 -11.99 11.34
N ARG A 18 -0.39 -11.44 12.39
CA ARG A 18 -0.92 -11.48 13.77
C ARG A 18 -1.90 -10.35 14.06
N TYR A 19 -1.82 -9.23 13.35
CA TYR A 19 -2.71 -8.06 13.45
C TYR A 19 -3.82 -8.05 12.40
N THR A 20 -3.54 -8.57 11.21
CA THR A 20 -4.50 -8.90 10.17
C THR A 20 -4.95 -10.33 10.44
N ALA A 21 -6.18 -10.54 10.86
CA ALA A 21 -6.80 -11.85 10.72
C ALA A 21 -6.94 -12.13 9.22
N THR A 22 -5.84 -12.62 8.64
CA THR A 22 -5.52 -12.50 7.20
C THR A 22 -6.33 -13.49 6.38
N GLU A 23 -6.91 -13.01 5.28
CA GLU A 23 -7.84 -13.68 4.36
C GLU A 23 -9.22 -14.06 4.92
N PHE A 24 -9.28 -14.77 6.05
CA PHE A 24 -10.55 -15.29 6.54
C PHE A 24 -11.55 -14.14 6.81
N ILE A 25 -11.17 -13.13 7.60
CA ILE A 25 -12.09 -12.02 7.95
C ILE A 25 -12.48 -11.18 6.73
N ILE A 26 -11.60 -11.06 5.72
CA ILE A 26 -11.88 -10.32 4.47
C ILE A 26 -12.98 -11.03 3.66
N ASN A 27 -12.94 -12.36 3.64
CA ASN A 27 -13.83 -13.22 2.87
C ASN A 27 -15.11 -13.63 3.63
N CYS A 28 -15.11 -13.56 4.97
CA CYS A 28 -16.29 -13.84 5.77
C CYS A 28 -17.46 -12.95 5.34
N LYS A 29 -18.58 -13.55 4.97
CA LYS A 29 -19.79 -12.79 4.62
C LYS A 29 -20.60 -12.46 5.86
N THR A 30 -20.51 -13.30 6.89
CA THR A 30 -21.34 -13.20 8.09
C THR A 30 -20.52 -13.23 9.38
N PHE A 31 -21.15 -12.80 10.47
CA PHE A 31 -20.63 -12.93 11.82
C PHE A 31 -20.47 -14.40 12.26
N SER A 32 -21.37 -15.29 11.78
CA SER A 32 -21.33 -16.73 12.09
C SER A 32 -20.05 -17.40 11.59
N ASP A 33 -19.49 -16.93 10.46
CA ASP A 33 -18.22 -17.43 9.94
C ASP A 33 -17.08 -17.20 10.96
N ILE A 34 -17.06 -16.03 11.60
CA ILE A 34 -16.02 -15.66 12.59
C ILE A 34 -16.26 -16.28 13.96
N GLU A 35 -17.50 -16.39 14.41
CA GLU A 35 -17.79 -17.07 15.68
C GLU A 35 -17.33 -18.54 15.69
N LYS A 36 -17.44 -19.23 14.55
CA LYS A 36 -16.96 -20.62 14.40
C LYS A 36 -15.45 -20.75 14.60
N GLU A 37 -14.67 -19.76 14.20
CA GLU A 37 -13.20 -19.83 14.20
C GLU A 37 -12.56 -19.10 15.41
N TYR A 38 -13.18 -18.02 15.91
CA TYR A 38 -12.61 -17.16 16.96
C TYR A 38 -13.50 -17.02 18.23
N GLY A 39 -14.69 -17.63 18.25
CA GLY A 39 -15.66 -17.58 19.34
C GLY A 39 -16.52 -16.30 19.38
N LYS A 40 -17.38 -16.17 20.41
CA LYS A 40 -18.30 -15.03 20.61
C LYS A 40 -17.54 -13.73 20.94
N LYS A 41 -17.02 -12.98 19.96
CA LYS A 41 -16.20 -11.78 20.23
C LYS A 41 -16.40 -10.56 19.31
N PHE A 42 -17.32 -10.58 18.35
CA PHE A 42 -17.50 -9.46 17.41
C PHE A 42 -18.95 -8.94 17.34
N THR A 43 -19.12 -7.69 16.91
CA THR A 43 -20.40 -7.15 16.43
C THR A 43 -20.31 -6.96 14.92
N THR A 44 -21.44 -6.87 14.21
CA THR A 44 -21.46 -6.62 12.75
C THR A 44 -20.69 -5.34 12.37
N THR A 45 -20.78 -4.29 13.18
CA THR A 45 -20.03 -3.03 12.98
C THR A 45 -18.54 -3.27 13.11
N LEU A 46 -18.10 -3.89 14.21
CA LEU A 46 -16.69 -4.19 14.45
C LEU A 46 -16.10 -5.06 13.34
N LEU A 47 -16.83 -6.09 12.89
CA LEU A 47 -16.44 -6.92 11.75
C LEU A 47 -16.18 -6.08 10.48
N ASN A 48 -17.10 -5.19 10.13
CA ASN A 48 -16.94 -4.37 8.94
C ASN A 48 -15.79 -3.35 9.06
N GLU A 49 -15.53 -2.82 10.26
CA GLU A 49 -14.35 -1.99 10.54
C GLU A 49 -13.04 -2.76 10.35
N TYR A 50 -12.97 -4.00 10.85
CA TYR A 50 -11.82 -4.88 10.63
C TYR A 50 -11.63 -5.22 9.15
N LYS A 51 -12.72 -5.48 8.41
CA LYS A 51 -12.65 -5.70 6.96
C LYS A 51 -12.08 -4.49 6.23
N LEU A 52 -12.60 -3.30 6.53
CA LEU A 52 -12.11 -2.06 5.93
C LEU A 52 -10.63 -1.82 6.25
N LEU A 53 -10.23 -2.01 7.51
CA LEU A 53 -8.83 -1.90 7.91
C LEU A 53 -7.94 -2.86 7.12
N ASN A 54 -8.32 -4.13 6.99
CA ASN A 54 -7.57 -5.10 6.22
C ASN A 54 -7.48 -4.72 4.73
N ILE A 55 -8.58 -4.28 4.13
CA ILE A 55 -8.59 -3.81 2.73
C ILE A 55 -7.67 -2.61 2.54
N ILE A 56 -7.73 -1.61 3.43
CA ILE A 56 -6.82 -0.45 3.37
C ILE A 56 -5.36 -0.90 3.37
N LEU A 57 -5.01 -1.82 4.28
CA LEU A 57 -3.66 -2.35 4.39
C LEU A 57 -3.24 -3.11 3.14
N GLU A 58 -4.07 -4.02 2.65
CA GLU A 58 -3.84 -4.78 1.42
C GLU A 58 -3.63 -3.85 0.22
N THR A 59 -4.51 -2.86 0.04
CA THR A 59 -4.40 -1.85 -1.01
C THR A 59 -3.11 -1.04 -0.89
N GLU A 60 -2.67 -0.66 0.31
CA GLU A 60 -1.40 0.05 0.51
C GLU A 60 -0.21 -0.78 -0.02
N TYR A 61 -0.16 -2.09 0.22
CA TYR A 61 0.90 -2.95 -0.34
C TYR A 61 0.79 -3.11 -1.85
N GLN A 62 -0.41 -3.36 -2.38
CA GLN A 62 -0.60 -3.54 -3.81
C GLN A 62 -0.24 -2.26 -4.60
N LEU A 63 -0.61 -1.09 -4.08
CA LEU A 63 -0.20 0.18 -4.65
C LEU A 63 1.32 0.36 -4.64
N LEU A 64 2.00 -0.14 -3.60
CA LEU A 64 3.45 -0.09 -3.55
C LEU A 64 4.09 -1.03 -4.58
N SER A 65 3.53 -2.22 -4.78
CA SER A 65 3.90 -3.12 -5.89
C SER A 65 3.67 -2.46 -7.25
N LEU A 66 2.57 -1.72 -7.42
CA LEU A 66 2.31 -0.96 -8.63
C LEU A 66 3.37 0.12 -8.85
N ILE A 67 3.74 0.90 -7.83
CA ILE A 67 4.79 1.93 -7.95
C ILE A 67 6.13 1.28 -8.35
N ASP A 68 6.50 0.16 -7.74
CA ASP A 68 7.71 -0.60 -8.13
C ASP A 68 7.61 -1.11 -9.59
N CYS A 69 6.44 -1.60 -10.00
CA CYS A 69 6.19 -2.02 -11.38
C CYS A 69 6.30 -0.86 -12.38
N LEU A 70 5.73 0.29 -12.06
CA LEU A 70 5.83 1.51 -12.86
C LEU A 70 7.27 2.00 -12.96
N TYR A 71 8.05 1.89 -11.87
CA TYR A 71 9.48 2.18 -11.87
C TYR A 71 10.23 1.27 -12.86
N LEU A 72 10.03 -0.05 -12.77
CA LEU A 72 10.67 -1.04 -13.63
C LEU A 72 10.31 -0.87 -15.12
N ASN A 73 9.10 -0.37 -15.40
CA ASN A 73 8.63 -0.09 -16.75
C ASN A 73 8.92 1.36 -17.22
N ASN A 74 9.81 2.09 -16.54
CA ASN A 74 10.22 3.46 -16.89
C ASN A 74 9.07 4.49 -16.91
N PHE A 75 7.97 4.23 -16.22
CA PHE A 75 6.91 5.21 -16.01
C PHE A 75 7.21 6.16 -14.85
N PHE A 76 8.28 5.95 -14.09
CA PHE A 76 8.64 6.80 -12.96
C PHE A 76 9.62 7.91 -13.37
N LYS A 77 9.28 9.17 -13.08
CA LYS A 77 10.12 10.35 -13.31
C LYS A 77 10.65 10.93 -12.01
N ASN A 78 11.76 11.65 -12.08
CA ASN A 78 12.28 12.48 -11.00
C ASN A 78 12.67 11.71 -9.72
N GLU A 79 13.50 10.68 -9.87
CA GLU A 79 14.04 9.86 -8.76
C GLU A 79 14.58 10.70 -7.59
N ASN A 80 15.36 11.75 -7.88
CA ASN A 80 15.93 12.62 -6.86
C ASN A 80 14.86 13.32 -6.02
N ASN A 81 13.81 13.84 -6.66
CA ASN A 81 12.73 14.54 -5.96
C ASN A 81 11.89 13.57 -5.11
N TYR A 82 11.71 12.32 -5.57
CA TYR A 82 11.06 11.28 -4.76
C TYR A 82 11.89 10.92 -3.52
N LYS A 83 13.21 10.74 -3.68
CA LYS A 83 14.14 10.49 -2.56
C LYS A 83 14.09 11.63 -1.53
N ASP A 84 14.02 12.87 -1.99
CA ASP A 84 13.94 14.05 -1.12
C ASP A 84 12.57 14.15 -0.44
N PHE A 85 11.48 13.83 -1.15
CA PHE A 85 10.15 13.72 -0.57
C PHE A 85 10.10 12.70 0.57
N LEU A 86 10.62 11.49 0.36
CA LEU A 86 10.71 10.47 1.40
C LEU A 86 11.56 10.95 2.59
N SER A 87 12.69 11.61 2.31
CA SER A 87 13.63 12.09 3.33
C SER A 87 13.04 13.19 4.21
N ASN A 88 12.09 13.96 3.70
CA ASN A 88 11.48 15.09 4.40
C ASN A 88 10.13 14.76 5.03
N LYS A 89 9.57 13.56 4.79
CA LYS A 89 8.36 13.09 5.46
C LYS A 89 8.62 12.85 6.95
N ARG A 90 7.85 13.55 7.81
CA ARG A 90 7.83 13.36 9.26
C ARG A 90 6.71 12.38 9.64
N LYS A 91 7.05 11.24 10.27
CA LYS A 91 6.16 10.64 11.26
C LYS A 91 6.58 11.14 12.64
N LYS A 92 5.72 11.93 13.30
CA LYS A 92 5.90 12.33 14.72
C LYS A 92 5.88 11.11 15.68
N ASN A 93 5.34 9.95 15.27
CA ASN A 93 4.85 8.92 16.20
C ASN A 93 5.57 7.55 16.17
N ARG A 94 6.83 7.42 15.72
CA ARG A 94 7.47 6.08 15.65
C ARG A 94 8.87 5.95 16.26
N GLY A 95 9.30 6.86 17.13
CA GLY A 95 10.59 6.76 17.83
C GLY A 95 11.84 6.84 16.94
N VAL A 96 11.69 6.91 15.61
CA VAL A 96 12.78 7.12 14.65
C VAL A 96 12.93 8.63 14.44
N SER A 97 14.09 9.16 14.80
CA SER A 97 14.39 10.57 14.57
C SER A 97 14.48 10.87 13.06
N LEU A 98 14.11 12.09 12.67
CA LEU A 98 14.22 12.57 11.28
C LEU A 98 15.63 12.34 10.70
N LYS A 99 16.67 12.56 11.52
CA LYS A 99 18.07 12.32 11.16
C LYS A 99 18.35 10.86 10.82
N SER A 100 17.75 9.92 11.57
CA SER A 100 17.90 8.48 11.33
C SER A 100 17.15 8.02 10.07
N SER A 101 15.93 8.51 9.84
CA SER A 101 15.17 8.23 8.61
C SER A 101 15.90 8.74 7.37
N LYS A 102 16.39 9.98 7.40
CA LYS A 102 17.17 10.57 6.30
C LYS A 102 18.40 9.75 5.97
N ARG A 103 19.20 9.37 6.97
CA ARG A 103 20.37 8.51 6.79
C ARG A 103 20.01 7.16 6.18
N THR A 104 18.90 6.56 6.61
CA THR A 104 18.44 5.27 6.08
C THR A 104 18.03 5.38 4.62
N ILE A 105 17.25 6.40 4.25
CA ILE A 105 16.81 6.63 2.87
C ILE A 105 18.01 6.87 1.95
N ILE A 106 18.94 7.75 2.33
CA ILE A 106 20.17 8.01 1.56
C ILE A 106 21.01 6.74 1.39
N ARG A 107 21.13 5.92 2.44
CA ARG A 107 21.88 4.66 2.37
C ARG A 107 21.22 3.67 1.40
N TYR A 108 19.89 3.56 1.42
CA TYR A 108 19.16 2.65 0.53
C TYR A 108 19.22 3.13 -0.93
N SER A 109 19.18 4.44 -1.18
CA SER A 109 19.24 5.00 -2.54
C SER A 109 20.61 4.84 -3.22
N LYS A 110 21.72 4.83 -2.47
CA LYS A 110 23.09 4.76 -3.03
C LYS A 110 23.46 3.41 -3.65
N GLY A 111 22.74 2.33 -3.33
CA GLY A 111 23.06 0.98 -3.81
C GLY A 111 22.04 0.39 -4.78
N ASN A 112 20.76 0.75 -4.63
CA ASN A 112 19.68 0.34 -5.53
C ASN A 112 18.44 1.19 -5.23
N PHE A 113 18.13 2.15 -6.11
CA PHE A 113 17.01 3.09 -5.93
C PHE A 113 15.67 2.38 -5.73
N ARG A 114 15.46 1.24 -6.39
CA ARG A 114 14.27 0.38 -6.26
C ARG A 114 13.96 0.01 -4.81
N ARG A 115 14.99 -0.10 -3.93
CA ARG A 115 14.77 -0.43 -2.51
C ARG A 115 14.00 0.64 -1.75
N LEU A 116 13.88 1.86 -2.28
CA LEU A 116 13.03 2.90 -1.71
C LEU A 116 11.54 2.53 -1.75
N PHE A 117 11.12 1.72 -2.73
CA PHE A 117 9.76 1.20 -2.85
C PHE A 117 9.50 -0.02 -1.96
N SER A 118 10.45 -0.43 -1.09
CA SER A 118 10.16 -1.49 -0.12
C SER A 118 9.14 -1.02 0.92
N SER A 119 8.30 -1.94 1.40
CA SER A 119 7.33 -1.66 2.46
C SER A 119 8.00 -1.15 3.73
N PHE A 120 9.18 -1.69 4.06
CA PHE A 120 10.01 -1.20 5.15
C PHE A 120 10.36 0.29 4.99
N VAL A 121 10.93 0.70 3.86
CA VAL A 121 11.30 2.11 3.64
C VAL A 121 10.05 2.99 3.56
N THR A 122 9.05 2.59 2.79
CA THR A 122 7.86 3.40 2.50
C THR A 122 6.99 3.57 3.73
N PHE A 123 6.62 2.49 4.42
CA PHE A 123 5.66 2.56 5.53
C PHE A 123 6.32 2.72 6.89
N HIS A 124 7.49 2.14 7.14
CA HIS A 124 8.15 2.22 8.46
C HIS A 124 9.07 3.41 8.60
N ILE A 125 9.94 3.63 7.63
CA ILE A 125 10.95 4.70 7.70
C ILE A 125 10.34 6.04 7.32
N ALA A 126 9.70 6.14 6.15
CA ALA A 126 9.09 7.37 5.65
C ALA A 126 7.69 7.60 6.23
N GLY A 127 6.99 6.53 6.58
CA GLY A 127 5.72 6.65 7.26
C GLY A 127 4.56 7.05 6.36
N LEU A 128 4.59 6.65 5.09
CA LEU A 128 3.54 7.02 4.15
C LEU A 128 2.21 6.33 4.49
N GLY A 129 1.13 6.87 3.93
CA GLY A 129 -0.19 6.23 3.85
C GLY A 129 -0.85 6.57 2.50
N LEU A 130 -2.09 6.15 2.31
CA LEU A 130 -2.84 6.33 1.04
C LEU A 130 -2.73 7.73 0.40
N GLY A 131 -2.92 8.81 1.17
CA GLY A 131 -2.82 10.17 0.63
C GLY A 131 -1.42 10.54 0.09
N ASP A 132 -0.37 9.94 0.66
CA ASP A 132 1.01 10.12 0.18
C ASP A 132 1.30 9.26 -1.04
N ILE A 133 0.79 8.03 -1.06
CA ILE A 133 0.85 7.14 -2.23
C ILE A 133 0.16 7.80 -3.44
N LYS A 134 -1.03 8.38 -3.24
CA LYS A 134 -1.73 9.15 -4.29
C LYS A 134 -0.81 10.23 -4.87
N ARG A 135 -0.18 11.01 -4.00
CA ARG A 135 0.74 12.09 -4.40
C ARG A 135 1.93 11.55 -5.19
N ILE A 136 2.44 10.38 -4.80
CA ILE A 136 3.56 9.75 -5.50
C ILE A 136 3.17 9.39 -6.94
N ILE A 137 2.03 8.72 -7.10
CA ILE A 137 1.51 8.32 -8.41
C ILE A 137 1.23 9.56 -9.27
N ASP A 138 0.65 10.59 -8.67
CA ASP A 138 0.29 11.82 -9.37
C ASP A 138 1.53 12.58 -9.89
N GLN A 139 2.49 12.85 -8.98
CA GLN A 139 3.62 13.74 -9.24
C GLN A 139 4.83 13.05 -9.89
N TYR A 140 5.11 11.80 -9.52
CA TYR A 140 6.34 11.10 -9.90
C TYR A 140 6.10 10.00 -10.94
N CYS A 141 4.87 9.67 -11.31
CA CYS A 141 4.61 8.76 -12.43
C CYS A 141 4.14 9.53 -13.67
N ASN A 142 4.65 9.15 -14.84
CA ASN A 142 4.18 9.60 -16.15
C ASN A 142 2.76 9.10 -16.42
N TYR A 143 2.24 9.40 -17.62
CA TYR A 143 0.99 8.79 -18.06
C TYR A 143 1.14 7.27 -18.12
N PHE A 144 0.13 6.57 -17.62
CA PHE A 144 -0.08 5.14 -17.76
C PHE A 144 -1.59 4.89 -17.71
N ASP A 145 -2.02 3.75 -18.24
CA ASP A 145 -3.45 3.45 -18.35
C ASP A 145 -4.14 3.44 -16.98
N ASN A 146 -5.35 4.03 -16.93
CA ASN A 146 -6.17 4.13 -15.73
C ASN A 146 -5.54 4.94 -14.57
N LYS A 147 -4.51 5.75 -14.82
CA LYS A 147 -3.89 6.60 -13.79
C LYS A 147 -4.93 7.45 -13.03
N GLN A 148 -5.87 8.09 -13.75
CA GLN A 148 -6.87 8.95 -13.12
C GLN A 148 -7.85 8.17 -12.25
N ASP A 149 -8.31 7.01 -12.73
CA ASP A 149 -9.22 6.14 -11.96
C ASP A 149 -8.56 5.66 -10.66
N ILE A 150 -7.29 5.30 -10.71
CA ILE A 150 -6.51 4.98 -9.50
C ILE A 150 -6.45 6.17 -8.55
N LEU A 151 -6.17 7.38 -9.05
CA LEU A 151 -6.09 8.56 -8.19
C LEU A 151 -7.44 8.89 -7.52
N ILE A 152 -8.55 8.67 -8.22
CA ILE A 152 -9.92 8.83 -7.70
C ILE A 152 -10.19 7.77 -6.62
N LEU A 153 -9.97 6.50 -6.92
CA LEU A 153 -10.23 5.40 -5.97
C LEU A 153 -9.36 5.50 -4.71
N ILE A 154 -8.08 5.91 -4.84
CA ILE A 154 -7.23 6.16 -3.66
C ILE A 154 -7.79 7.32 -2.82
N LYS A 155 -8.30 8.38 -3.45
CA LYS A 155 -8.90 9.52 -2.72
C LYS A 155 -10.11 9.05 -1.91
N GLU A 156 -11.04 8.34 -2.55
CA GLU A 156 -12.27 7.82 -1.92
C GLU A 156 -11.97 6.82 -0.79
N LEU A 157 -11.00 5.92 -0.99
CA LEU A 157 -10.57 4.99 0.04
C LEU A 157 -9.91 5.72 1.21
N ASN A 158 -9.10 6.75 0.93
CA ASN A 158 -8.45 7.55 1.96
C ASN A 158 -9.48 8.37 2.78
N GLU A 159 -10.56 8.86 2.18
CA GLU A 159 -11.68 9.47 2.90
C GLU A 159 -12.35 8.46 3.86
N SER A 160 -12.55 7.23 3.41
CA SER A 160 -13.09 6.15 4.24
C SER A 160 -12.14 5.74 5.37
N ARG A 161 -10.83 5.75 5.11
CA ARG A 161 -9.79 5.54 6.13
C ARG A 161 -9.77 6.66 7.18
N ILE A 162 -9.85 7.92 6.75
CA ILE A 162 -9.92 9.07 7.67
C ILE A 162 -11.16 8.93 8.55
N TYR A 163 -12.30 8.59 7.96
CA TYR A 163 -13.52 8.31 8.69
C TYR A 163 -13.31 7.20 9.73
N LEU A 164 -12.75 6.05 9.33
CA LEU A 164 -12.43 4.96 10.26
C LEU A 164 -11.52 5.43 11.42
N VAL A 165 -10.45 6.17 11.13
CA VAL A 165 -9.47 6.58 12.15
C VAL A 165 -10.01 7.66 13.09
N HIS A 166 -10.84 8.58 12.60
CA HIS A 166 -11.30 9.75 13.36
C HIS A 166 -12.69 9.58 13.99
N ASP A 167 -13.56 8.75 13.41
CA ASP A 167 -14.95 8.56 13.87
C ASP A 167 -15.18 7.27 14.68
N LEU A 168 -14.15 6.43 14.89
CA LEU A 168 -14.16 5.30 15.85
C LEU A 168 -14.50 5.73 17.31
N LEU A 169 -14.55 7.04 17.59
CA LEU A 169 -14.87 7.61 18.90
C LEU A 169 -16.20 8.38 18.97
N THR A 170 -17.00 8.44 17.89
CA THR A 170 -18.29 9.15 17.93
C THR A 170 -19.43 8.30 17.37
N SER A 171 -20.42 8.03 18.22
CA SER A 171 -21.58 7.13 18.06
C SER A 171 -22.58 7.49 16.93
N ARG A 172 -22.12 7.68 15.69
CA ARG A 172 -22.94 8.26 14.60
C ARG A 172 -23.54 7.22 13.64
N CYS A 173 -24.75 7.51 13.16
CA CYS A 173 -25.61 6.66 12.32
C CYS A 173 -25.13 6.38 10.88
N ASN A 174 -24.11 7.09 10.37
CA ASN A 174 -23.62 6.94 8.99
C ASN A 174 -22.42 5.98 8.83
N VAL A 175 -21.96 5.37 9.92
CA VAL A 175 -20.78 4.50 9.95
C VAL A 175 -20.88 3.30 8.99
N PRO A 176 -22.00 2.53 8.96
CA PRO A 176 -22.06 1.32 8.14
C PRO A 176 -22.00 1.59 6.62
N LYS A 177 -22.60 2.68 6.15
CA LYS A 177 -22.62 3.04 4.72
C LYS A 177 -21.23 3.47 4.23
N LYS A 178 -20.52 4.28 5.02
CA LYS A 178 -19.14 4.70 4.70
C LYS A 178 -18.17 3.53 4.72
N ILE A 179 -18.32 2.61 5.68
CA ILE A 179 -17.51 1.39 5.72
C ILE A 179 -17.76 0.51 4.50
N LYS A 180 -19.04 0.27 4.15
CA LYS A 180 -19.38 -0.53 2.97
C LYS A 180 -18.80 0.06 1.69
N LEU A 181 -18.93 1.38 1.52
CA LEU A 181 -18.33 2.09 0.39
C LEU A 181 -16.80 1.91 0.36
N GLY A 182 -16.12 2.11 1.49
CA GLY A 182 -14.67 1.92 1.57
C GLY A 182 -14.22 0.49 1.23
N ILE A 183 -14.96 -0.52 1.66
CA ILE A 183 -14.71 -1.94 1.31
C ILE A 183 -14.84 -2.15 -0.20
N GLU A 184 -15.88 -1.60 -0.83
CA GLU A 184 -16.14 -1.73 -2.27
C GLU A 184 -15.10 -0.97 -3.10
N THR A 185 -14.82 0.29 -2.76
CA THR A 185 -13.76 1.10 -3.38
C THR A 185 -12.40 0.40 -3.31
N GLY A 186 -12.04 -0.15 -2.14
CA GLY A 186 -10.77 -0.84 -1.98
C GLY A 186 -10.67 -2.13 -2.79
N ARG A 187 -11.76 -2.91 -2.90
CA ARG A 187 -11.81 -4.09 -3.78
C ARG A 187 -11.67 -3.73 -5.25
N ASN A 188 -12.39 -2.71 -5.71
CA ASN A 188 -12.31 -2.24 -7.10
C ASN A 188 -10.89 -1.72 -7.42
N LEU A 189 -10.27 -1.01 -6.48
CA LEU A 189 -8.89 -0.55 -6.60
C LEU A 189 -7.91 -1.72 -6.67
N ASN A 190 -8.04 -2.74 -5.81
CA ASN A 190 -7.16 -3.92 -5.83
C ASN A 190 -7.27 -4.68 -7.16
N GLN A 191 -8.49 -4.88 -7.68
CA GLN A 191 -8.70 -5.50 -8.99
C GLN A 191 -8.05 -4.71 -10.12
N LEU A 192 -8.19 -3.38 -10.09
CA LEU A 192 -7.55 -2.51 -11.07
C LEU A 192 -6.02 -2.59 -11.00
N ILE A 193 -5.44 -2.58 -9.79
CA ILE A 193 -4.00 -2.74 -9.59
C ILE A 193 -3.53 -4.09 -10.12
N GLU A 194 -4.23 -5.18 -9.78
CA GLU A 194 -3.88 -6.54 -10.22
C GLU A 194 -3.86 -6.63 -11.75
N SER A 195 -4.86 -6.07 -12.43
CA SER A 195 -4.90 -6.02 -13.90
C SER A 195 -3.67 -5.31 -14.50
N LEU A 196 -3.21 -4.23 -13.86
CA LEU A 196 -2.05 -3.46 -14.33
C LEU A 196 -0.74 -4.20 -14.04
N LEU A 197 -0.61 -4.86 -12.89
CA LEU A 197 0.56 -5.68 -12.57
C LEU A 197 0.72 -6.83 -13.57
N ILE A 198 -0.38 -7.46 -13.98
CA ILE A 198 -0.40 -8.48 -15.04
C ILE A 198 0.01 -7.85 -16.38
N LYS A 199 -0.65 -6.75 -16.77
CA LYS A 199 -0.39 -6.06 -18.05
C LYS A 199 1.07 -5.64 -18.19
N TYR A 200 1.66 -5.10 -17.14
CA TYR A 200 3.05 -4.65 -17.10
C TYR A 200 4.03 -5.73 -16.68
N LYS A 201 3.61 -7.00 -16.70
CA LYS A 201 4.46 -8.19 -16.50
C LYS A 201 5.27 -8.14 -15.21
N TYR A 202 4.69 -7.67 -14.11
CA TYR A 202 5.41 -7.49 -12.84
C TYR A 202 6.07 -8.79 -12.35
N ASN A 203 5.39 -9.94 -12.53
CA ASN A 203 5.91 -11.25 -12.15
C ASN A 203 7.19 -11.64 -12.91
N ASP A 204 7.35 -11.22 -14.16
CA ASP A 204 8.58 -11.49 -14.92
C ASP A 204 9.79 -10.81 -14.27
N PHE A 205 9.61 -9.61 -13.70
CA PHE A 205 10.67 -8.93 -12.95
C PHE A 205 10.97 -9.57 -11.58
N LEU A 206 9.98 -10.22 -10.95
CA LEU A 206 10.18 -10.96 -9.70
C LEU A 206 10.95 -12.25 -9.96
N ASP A 207 10.70 -12.91 -11.10
CA ASP A 207 11.37 -14.13 -11.55
C ASP A 207 12.76 -13.87 -12.16
N GLY A 208 13.17 -12.59 -12.29
CA GLY A 208 14.45 -12.22 -12.88
C GLY A 208 14.50 -12.37 -14.41
N LYS A 209 13.35 -12.49 -15.08
CA LYS A 209 13.25 -12.49 -16.55
C LYS A 209 13.41 -11.07 -17.06
N THR A 210 14.24 -10.87 -18.08
CA THR A 210 14.37 -9.59 -18.76
C THR A 210 13.13 -9.35 -19.63
N VAL A 211 12.33 -8.34 -19.30
CA VAL A 211 11.23 -7.91 -20.16
C VAL A 211 11.84 -7.25 -21.41
N PRO A 212 11.43 -7.66 -22.63
CA PRO A 212 11.96 -7.05 -23.85
C PRO A 212 11.67 -5.56 -23.85
N THR A 213 12.71 -4.76 -24.14
CA THR A 213 12.62 -3.32 -24.31
C THR A 213 11.53 -3.01 -25.35
N PRO A 214 10.60 -2.08 -25.10
CA PRO A 214 9.67 -1.65 -26.13
C PRO A 214 10.48 -1.11 -27.30
N THR A 215 10.31 -1.72 -28.48
CA THR A 215 10.85 -1.18 -29.73
C THR A 215 10.19 0.17 -29.95
N THR A 216 10.96 1.25 -29.76
CA THR A 216 10.57 2.56 -30.25
C THR A 216 10.53 2.48 -31.77
N ASN A 217 9.34 2.30 -32.34
CA ASN A 217 9.11 2.57 -33.74
C ASN A 217 9.33 4.06 -33.96
N LYS A 218 10.56 4.44 -34.33
CA LYS A 218 10.81 5.68 -35.05
C LYS A 218 10.12 5.52 -36.42
N LYS A 219 9.00 6.20 -36.59
CA LYS A 219 8.54 6.67 -37.89
C LYS A 219 8.48 8.18 -37.82
#